data_AF-A0A367ZT27-F1
#
_entry.id   AF-A0A367ZT27-F1
#
_cell.length_a   1.000
_cell.length_b   1.000
_cell.length_c   1.000
_cell.angle_alpha   90.00
_cell.angle_beta   90.00
_cell.angle_gamma   90.00
#
_symmetry.space_group_name_H-M   'P 1'
#
loop_
_entity.id
_entity.type
_entity.pdbx_description
1 polymer ?
#
loop_
_entity_poly.entity_id
_entity_poly.type
_entity_poly.pdbx_seq_one_letter_code
_entity_poly.pdbx_strand_id
1 'polypeptide(L)'
;MTSLARTIGAALFRWRDLLPVPLVAGLACVARPTPWRWAAGLPLLLLGEALRLWSLMHIGPTTRTREICADRLVMTGPYALTRNPLYLANLCKVAGFLVIAGHGLFAALALAFYAFEYATVIPFEEQFLSEKFPAAFADYRARVPVLVPHALLPGWDARGPHSLGEALWSERRTFASSGLLLALLWACERWRSGRAAA
;
A
#
# COMPACT_ATOMS: atom_id res chain seq x y z
N MET A 1 11.64 -16.50 14.04
CA MET A 1 10.86 -16.84 12.85
C MET A 1 11.33 -18.19 12.32
N THR A 2 10.44 -19.10 11.92
CA THR A 2 10.86 -20.41 11.37
C THR A 2 11.49 -20.23 9.98
N SER A 3 12.31 -21.19 9.53
CA SER A 3 12.94 -21.12 8.20
C SER A 3 11.90 -21.00 7.08
N LEU A 4 10.77 -21.72 7.21
CA LEU A 4 9.66 -21.68 6.27
C LEU A 4 9.02 -20.28 6.20
N ALA A 5 8.72 -19.66 7.33
CA ALA A 5 8.12 -18.32 7.37
C ALA A 5 9.04 -17.27 6.73
N ARG A 6 10.36 -17.40 6.90
CA ARG A 6 11.36 -16.54 6.23
C ARG A 6 11.35 -16.72 4.72
N THR A 7 11.32 -17.95 4.23
CA THR A 7 11.27 -18.23 2.78
C THR A 7 9.98 -17.71 2.15
N ILE A 8 8.84 -17.91 2.81
CA ILE A 8 7.55 -17.40 2.35
C ILE A 8 7.56 -15.86 2.33
N GLY A 9 8.00 -15.21 3.41
CA GLY A 9 8.11 -13.75 3.47
C GLY A 9 9.00 -13.17 2.37
N ALA A 10 10.17 -13.78 2.13
CA ALA A 10 11.08 -13.36 1.06
C ALA A 10 10.47 -13.54 -0.34
N ALA A 11 9.77 -14.65 -0.58
CA ALA A 11 9.10 -14.91 -1.85
C ALA A 11 7.96 -13.91 -2.10
N LEU A 12 7.12 -13.65 -1.08
CA LEU A 12 6.04 -12.68 -1.16
C LEU A 12 6.60 -11.26 -1.36
N PHE A 13 7.62 -10.86 -0.61
CA PHE A 13 8.29 -9.56 -0.78
C PHE A 13 8.78 -9.37 -2.23
N ARG A 14 9.42 -10.39 -2.81
CA ARG A 14 9.97 -10.33 -4.18
C ARG A 14 8.89 -10.18 -5.26
N TRP A 15 7.73 -10.78 -5.05
CA TRP A 15 6.65 -10.86 -6.04
C TRP A 15 5.43 -9.99 -5.70
N ARG A 16 5.49 -9.19 -4.62
CA ARG A 16 4.38 -8.37 -4.09
C ARG A 16 3.70 -7.47 -5.13
N ASP A 17 4.45 -6.97 -6.11
CA ASP A 17 3.89 -6.10 -7.16
C ASP A 17 3.06 -6.88 -8.21
N LEU A 18 3.25 -8.19 -8.30
CA LEU A 18 2.61 -9.06 -9.31
C LEU A 18 1.52 -9.96 -8.73
N LEU A 19 1.62 -10.34 -7.46
CA LEU A 19 0.63 -11.21 -6.81
C LEU A 19 -0.81 -10.65 -6.82
N PRO A 20 -1.04 -9.33 -6.70
CA PRO A 20 -2.39 -8.77 -6.76
C PRO A 20 -3.00 -8.73 -8.17
N VAL A 21 -2.23 -8.95 -9.25
CA VAL A 21 -2.70 -8.77 -10.64
C VAL A 21 -3.91 -9.67 -10.98
N PRO A 22 -3.91 -10.98 -10.67
CA PRO A 22 -5.08 -11.84 -10.92
C PRO A 22 -6.31 -11.39 -10.13
N LEU A 23 -6.12 -10.93 -8.89
CA LEU A 23 -7.19 -10.43 -8.04
C LEU A 23 -7.81 -9.14 -8.61
N VAL A 24 -6.97 -8.22 -9.11
CA VAL A 24 -7.41 -7.00 -9.79
C VAL A 24 -8.15 -7.31 -11.09
N ALA A 25 -7.65 -8.25 -11.89
CA ALA A 25 -8.31 -8.69 -13.12
C ALA A 25 -9.69 -9.31 -12.82
N GLY A 26 -9.77 -10.22 -11.84
CA GLY A 26 -11.02 -10.80 -11.41
C GLY A 26 -12.01 -9.76 -10.88
N LEU A 27 -11.53 -8.79 -10.10
CA LEU A 27 -12.34 -7.66 -9.60
C LEU A 27 -12.95 -6.85 -10.74
N ALA A 28 -12.16 -6.53 -11.78
CA ALA A 28 -12.65 -5.77 -12.94
C ALA A 28 -13.77 -6.51 -13.68
N CYS A 29 -13.69 -7.84 -13.79
CA CYS A 29 -14.72 -8.66 -14.45
C CYS A 29 -16.07 -8.67 -13.70
N VAL A 30 -16.04 -8.56 -12.36
CA VAL A 30 -17.25 -8.63 -11.53
C VAL A 30 -17.71 -7.27 -11.00
N ALA A 31 -17.00 -6.20 -11.35
CA ALA A 31 -17.21 -4.87 -10.80
C ALA A 31 -18.61 -4.34 -11.12
N ARG A 32 -19.21 -3.69 -10.12
CA ARG A 32 -20.52 -3.02 -10.21
C ARG A 32 -20.41 -1.57 -9.73
N PRO A 33 -19.59 -0.73 -10.40
CA PRO A 33 -19.45 0.68 -10.04
C PRO A 33 -20.77 1.43 -10.16
N THR A 34 -20.94 2.42 -9.28
CA THR A 34 -22.06 3.36 -9.25
C THR A 34 -21.54 4.74 -8.83
N PRO A 35 -22.26 5.85 -9.12
CA PRO A 35 -21.76 7.19 -8.79
C PRO A 35 -21.44 7.40 -7.30
N TRP A 36 -22.24 6.84 -6.39
CA TRP A 36 -21.97 6.94 -4.95
C TRP A 36 -20.70 6.15 -4.55
N ARG A 37 -20.43 5.00 -5.18
CA ARG A 37 -19.23 4.19 -4.92
C ARG A 37 -17.96 4.90 -5.36
N TRP A 38 -18.03 5.63 -6.47
CA TRP A 38 -16.98 6.56 -6.88
C TRP A 38 -16.77 7.67 -5.84
N ALA A 39 -17.84 8.33 -5.43
CA ALA A 39 -17.78 9.40 -4.43
C ALA A 39 -17.18 8.92 -3.08
N ALA A 40 -17.46 7.68 -2.68
CA ALA A 40 -16.91 7.10 -1.45
C ALA A 40 -15.48 6.55 -1.61
N GLY A 41 -15.15 5.94 -2.75
CA GLY A 41 -13.87 5.25 -2.95
C GLY A 41 -12.73 6.16 -3.43
N LEU A 42 -13.02 7.21 -4.21
CA LEU A 42 -11.99 8.16 -4.67
C LEU A 42 -11.27 8.88 -3.52
N PRO A 43 -11.95 9.39 -2.47
CA PRO A 43 -11.26 9.98 -1.33
C PRO A 43 -10.28 9.02 -0.65
N LEU A 44 -10.62 7.73 -0.52
CA LEU A 44 -9.74 6.71 0.06
C LEU A 44 -8.50 6.47 -0.81
N LEU A 45 -8.68 6.42 -2.14
CA LEU A 45 -7.59 6.31 -3.09
C LEU A 45 -6.63 7.50 -3.01
N LEU A 46 -7.18 8.72 -3.01
CA LEU A 46 -6.39 9.95 -2.92
C LEU A 46 -5.66 10.05 -1.58
N LEU A 47 -6.30 9.68 -0.47
CA LEU A 47 -5.66 9.64 0.85
C LEU A 47 -4.51 8.64 0.88
N GLY A 48 -4.72 7.42 0.36
CA GLY A 48 -3.67 6.41 0.27
C GLY A 48 -2.51 6.86 -0.62
N GLU A 49 -2.80 7.51 -1.74
CA GLU A 49 -1.77 8.05 -2.64
C GLU A 49 -0.97 9.20 -1.99
N ALA A 50 -1.65 10.10 -1.29
CA ALA A 50 -1.00 11.19 -0.56
C ALA A 50 -0.07 10.64 0.54
N LEU A 51 -0.54 9.65 1.32
CA LEU A 51 0.28 8.99 2.34
C LEU A 51 1.48 8.25 1.72
N ARG A 52 1.30 7.64 0.54
CA ARG A 52 2.37 6.97 -0.20
C ARG A 52 3.45 7.97 -0.63
N LEU A 53 3.06 9.06 -1.27
CA LEU A 53 3.99 10.10 -1.70
C LEU A 53 4.72 10.72 -0.52
N TRP A 54 4.00 11.01 0.57
CA TRP A 54 4.63 11.50 1.80
C TRP A 54 5.65 10.49 2.34
N SER A 55 5.33 9.19 2.36
CA SER A 55 6.28 8.16 2.79
C SER A 55 7.54 8.13 1.93
N LEU A 56 7.39 8.22 0.60
CA LEU A 56 8.50 8.22 -0.35
C LEU A 56 9.41 9.44 -0.19
N MET A 57 8.88 10.58 0.21
CA MET A 57 9.69 11.77 0.52
C MET A 57 10.64 11.53 1.71
N HIS A 58 10.34 10.58 2.59
CA HIS A 58 11.16 10.24 3.77
C HIS A 58 12.10 9.05 3.54
N ILE A 59 11.58 7.95 2.99
CA ILE A 59 12.39 6.74 2.76
C ILE A 59 13.23 6.80 1.48
N GLY A 60 12.84 7.64 0.54
CA GLY A 60 13.46 7.77 -0.77
C GLY A 60 12.70 7.04 -1.89
N PRO A 61 12.96 7.38 -3.16
CA PRO A 61 12.24 6.85 -4.33
C PRO A 61 12.56 5.38 -4.67
N THR A 62 13.58 4.78 -4.06
CA THR A 62 14.08 3.42 -4.32
C THR A 62 13.43 2.35 -3.43
N THR A 63 12.11 2.36 -3.29
CA THR A 63 11.38 1.36 -2.47
C THR A 63 10.96 0.10 -3.22
N ARG A 64 11.12 0.08 -4.55
CA ARG A 64 10.69 -1.02 -5.44
C ARG A 64 11.82 -1.98 -5.81
N THR A 65 12.68 -2.27 -4.84
CA THR A 65 13.68 -3.32 -4.98
C THR A 65 13.03 -4.68 -4.76
N ARG A 66 13.50 -5.69 -5.51
CA ARG A 66 13.12 -7.10 -5.29
C ARG A 66 13.86 -7.74 -4.11
N GLU A 67 14.84 -7.02 -3.60
CA GLU A 67 15.65 -7.37 -2.44
C GLU A 67 15.44 -6.34 -1.35
N ILE A 68 15.42 -6.79 -0.11
CA ILE A 68 15.29 -5.90 1.03
C ILE A 68 16.61 -5.13 1.24
N CYS A 69 16.52 -3.81 1.27
CA CYS A 69 17.66 -2.95 1.51
C CYS A 69 17.23 -1.74 2.35
N ALA A 70 18.11 -1.30 3.25
CA ALA A 70 17.88 -0.11 4.06
C ALA A 70 19.23 0.52 4.43
N ASP A 71 19.59 1.65 3.86
CA ASP A 71 20.87 2.31 4.16
C ASP A 71 20.85 3.00 5.54
N ARG A 72 19.65 3.43 5.96
CA ARG A 72 19.38 4.05 7.26
C ARG A 72 18.02 3.63 7.78
N LEU A 73 17.83 3.68 9.09
CA LEU A 73 16.52 3.51 9.71
C LEU A 73 15.74 4.83 9.65
N VAL A 74 14.65 4.87 8.88
CA VAL A 74 13.81 6.06 8.69
C VAL A 74 12.68 6.06 9.71
N MET A 75 12.63 7.12 10.51
CA MET A 75 11.68 7.28 11.63
C MET A 75 10.95 8.63 11.61
N THR A 76 11.05 9.39 10.52
CA THR A 76 10.47 10.73 10.36
C THR A 76 9.23 10.74 9.47
N GLY A 77 8.45 11.82 9.52
CA GLY A 77 7.21 11.96 8.75
C GLY A 77 6.19 10.87 9.06
N PRO A 78 5.67 10.13 8.07
CA PRO A 78 4.67 9.11 8.31
C PRO A 78 5.23 7.86 9.01
N TYR A 79 6.56 7.65 8.97
CA TYR A 79 7.23 6.59 9.72
C TYR A 79 7.22 6.85 11.24
N ALA A 80 7.04 8.10 11.67
CA ALA A 80 6.83 8.42 13.09
C ALA A 80 5.43 8.03 13.58
N LEU A 81 4.45 7.89 12.68
CA LEU A 81 3.06 7.57 13.00
C LEU A 81 2.83 6.06 13.04
N THR A 82 3.43 5.35 12.09
CA THR A 82 3.34 3.92 11.92
C THR A 82 4.64 3.41 11.31
N ARG A 83 5.08 2.20 11.67
CA ARG A 83 6.32 1.63 11.12
C ARG A 83 6.20 1.25 9.64
N ASN A 84 4.98 1.08 9.14
CA ASN A 84 4.70 0.56 7.81
C ASN A 84 3.74 1.46 7.00
N PRO A 85 4.05 2.77 6.82
CA PRO A 85 3.11 3.71 6.21
C PRO A 85 2.86 3.43 4.72
N LEU A 86 3.82 2.81 4.02
CA LEU A 86 3.62 2.36 2.63
C LEU A 86 2.58 1.24 2.52
N TYR A 87 2.55 0.33 3.48
CA TYR A 87 1.56 -0.75 3.55
C TYR A 87 0.19 -0.20 3.92
N LEU A 88 0.14 0.74 4.88
CA LEU A 88 -1.10 1.46 5.21
C LEU A 88 -1.66 2.23 4.00
N ALA A 89 -0.80 2.95 3.28
CA ALA A 89 -1.15 3.65 2.05
C ALA A 89 -1.74 2.70 0.99
N ASN A 90 -1.10 1.55 0.78
CA ASN A 90 -1.60 0.53 -0.14
C ASN A 90 -2.95 -0.02 0.31
N LEU A 91 -3.15 -0.27 1.61
CA LEU A 91 -4.43 -0.73 2.15
C LEU A 91 -5.55 0.30 1.91
N CYS A 92 -5.29 1.59 2.13
CA CYS A 92 -6.23 2.67 1.82
C CYS A 92 -6.60 2.70 0.33
N LYS A 93 -5.61 2.57 -0.56
CA LYS A 93 -5.84 2.52 -2.01
C LYS A 93 -6.69 1.31 -2.41
N VAL A 94 -6.33 0.14 -1.91
CA VAL A 94 -7.09 -1.11 -2.16
C VAL A 94 -8.52 -0.97 -1.67
N ALA A 95 -8.73 -0.44 -0.46
CA ALA A 95 -10.06 -0.18 0.07
C ALA A 95 -10.88 0.73 -0.85
N GLY A 96 -10.29 1.81 -1.37
CA GLY A 96 -10.96 2.68 -2.34
C GLY A 96 -11.36 1.97 -3.63
N PHE A 97 -10.47 1.16 -4.22
CA PHE A 97 -10.81 0.34 -5.39
C PHE A 97 -11.92 -0.68 -5.10
N LEU A 98 -11.87 -1.33 -3.94
CA LEU A 98 -12.89 -2.31 -3.53
C LEU A 98 -14.27 -1.65 -3.32
N VAL A 99 -14.30 -0.43 -2.78
CA VAL A 99 -15.54 0.37 -2.66
C VAL A 99 -16.09 0.70 -4.04
N ILE A 100 -15.25 1.18 -4.97
CA ILE A 100 -15.65 1.51 -6.35
C ILE A 100 -16.20 0.27 -7.06
N ALA A 101 -15.47 -0.84 -7.02
CA ALA A 101 -15.89 -2.09 -7.64
C ALA A 101 -17.15 -2.67 -6.98
N GLY A 102 -17.27 -2.53 -5.65
CA GLY A 102 -18.45 -2.83 -4.85
C GLY A 102 -18.99 -4.25 -5.01
N HIS A 103 -18.08 -5.23 -4.98
CA HIS A 103 -18.38 -6.66 -4.98
C HIS A 103 -17.89 -7.31 -3.67
N GLY A 104 -18.79 -7.55 -2.72
CA GLY A 104 -18.45 -7.93 -1.33
C GLY A 104 -17.55 -9.17 -1.20
N LEU A 105 -17.81 -10.23 -1.95
CA LEU A 105 -16.97 -11.45 -1.91
C LEU A 105 -15.53 -11.16 -2.37
N PHE A 106 -15.35 -10.40 -3.46
CA PHE A 106 -14.02 -10.07 -3.96
C PHE A 106 -13.30 -9.09 -3.03
N ALA A 107 -14.04 -8.20 -2.36
CA ALA A 107 -13.49 -7.37 -1.30
C ALA A 107 -12.98 -8.22 -0.13
N ALA A 108 -13.75 -9.20 0.34
CA ALA A 108 -13.32 -10.10 1.40
C ALA A 108 -12.07 -10.92 1.01
N LEU A 109 -12.05 -11.49 -0.21
CA LEU A 109 -10.90 -12.23 -0.74
C LEU A 109 -9.66 -11.34 -0.85
N ALA A 110 -9.82 -10.11 -1.33
CA ALA A 110 -8.75 -9.14 -1.42
C ALA A 110 -8.19 -8.76 -0.05
N LEU A 111 -9.06 -8.46 0.92
CA LEU A 111 -8.64 -8.13 2.28
C LEU A 111 -7.95 -9.31 2.97
N ALA A 112 -8.45 -10.54 2.78
CA ALA A 112 -7.80 -11.74 3.29
C ALA A 112 -6.40 -11.95 2.68
N PHE A 113 -6.27 -11.74 1.37
CA PHE A 113 -4.98 -11.80 0.67
C PHE A 113 -3.98 -10.78 1.24
N TYR A 114 -4.36 -9.50 1.33
CA TYR A 114 -3.46 -8.46 1.87
C TYR A 114 -3.16 -8.65 3.36
N ALA A 115 -4.11 -9.14 4.15
CA ALA A 115 -3.86 -9.49 5.55
C ALA A 115 -2.81 -10.59 5.68
N PHE A 116 -2.91 -11.65 4.85
CA PHE A 116 -1.91 -12.73 4.82
C PHE A 116 -0.54 -12.23 4.32
N GLU A 117 -0.52 -11.45 3.24
CA GLU A 117 0.70 -10.86 2.71
C GLU A 117 1.38 -9.99 3.77
N TYR A 118 0.65 -9.12 4.45
CA TYR A 118 1.25 -8.18 5.41
C TYR A 118 1.67 -8.89 6.70
N ALA A 119 0.92 -9.90 7.14
CA ALA A 119 1.28 -10.73 8.29
C ALA A 119 2.57 -11.55 8.08
N THR A 120 3.03 -11.71 6.83
CA THR A 120 4.24 -12.47 6.49
C THR A 120 5.39 -11.59 6.05
N VAL A 121 5.13 -10.56 5.23
CA VAL A 121 6.15 -9.66 4.72
C VAL A 121 6.65 -8.68 5.78
N ILE A 122 5.77 -8.12 6.61
CA ILE A 122 6.18 -7.15 7.65
C ILE A 122 7.14 -7.80 8.66
N PRO A 123 6.86 -8.98 9.25
CA PRO A 123 7.83 -9.63 10.15
C PRO A 123 9.16 -9.98 9.49
N PHE A 124 9.15 -10.31 8.19
CA PHE A 124 10.38 -10.53 7.43
C PHE A 124 11.20 -9.24 7.30
N GLU A 125 10.56 -8.11 6.99
CA GLU A 125 11.22 -6.81 6.94
C GLU A 125 11.72 -6.35 8.32
N GLU A 126 10.90 -6.49 9.36
CA GLU A 126 11.28 -6.13 10.73
C GLU A 126 12.43 -6.99 11.25
N GLN A 127 12.50 -8.26 10.86
CA GLN A 127 13.63 -9.11 11.21
C GLN A 127 14.92 -8.56 10.60
N PHE A 128 14.93 -8.24 9.30
CA PHE A 128 16.09 -7.64 8.64
C PHE A 128 16.51 -6.32 9.29
N LEU A 129 15.55 -5.46 9.64
CA LEU A 129 15.86 -4.19 10.33
C LEU A 129 16.40 -4.41 11.74
N SER A 130 15.91 -5.43 12.46
CA SER A 130 16.42 -5.78 13.80
C SER A 130 17.84 -6.34 13.75
N GLU A 131 18.21 -7.06 12.68
CA GLU A 131 19.56 -7.57 12.47
C GLU A 131 20.52 -6.44 12.05
N LYS A 132 20.05 -5.50 11.20
CA LYS A 132 20.86 -4.39 10.69
C LYS A 132 21.02 -3.22 11.68
N PHE A 133 19.98 -2.92 12.46
CA PHE A 133 19.93 -1.77 13.37
C PHE A 133 19.41 -2.17 14.77
N PRO A 134 20.09 -3.06 15.51
CA PRO A 134 19.52 -3.75 16.67
C PRO A 134 18.98 -2.81 17.76
N ALA A 135 19.81 -1.89 18.27
CA ALA A 135 19.40 -0.97 19.34
C ALA A 135 18.36 0.06 18.85
N ALA A 136 18.64 0.71 17.71
CA ALA A 136 17.77 1.75 17.17
C ALA A 136 16.39 1.21 16.74
N PHE A 137 16.35 0.01 16.16
CA PHE A 137 15.10 -0.62 15.76
C PHE A 137 14.30 -1.13 16.97
N ALA A 138 14.96 -1.62 18.02
CA ALA A 138 14.27 -1.98 19.26
C ALA A 138 13.58 -0.77 19.89
N ASP A 139 14.27 0.36 19.98
CA ASP A 139 13.71 1.62 20.49
C ASP A 139 12.54 2.13 19.62
N TYR A 140 12.70 2.07 18.29
CA TYR A 140 11.66 2.45 17.35
C TYR A 140 10.41 1.57 17.46
N ARG A 141 10.61 0.25 17.55
CA ARG A 141 9.54 -0.75 17.71
C ARG A 141 8.78 -0.58 19.02
N ALA A 142 9.44 -0.15 20.09
CA ALA A 142 8.80 0.12 21.37
C ALA A 142 7.89 1.36 21.35
N ARG A 143 8.15 2.32 20.45
CA ARG A 143 7.47 3.63 20.42
C ARG A 143 6.41 3.75 19.33
N VAL A 144 6.59 3.04 18.20
CA VAL A 144 5.75 3.24 17.01
C VAL A 144 4.98 1.96 16.66
N PRO A 145 3.66 2.04 16.47
CA PRO A 145 2.83 0.87 16.14
C PRO A 145 3.08 0.37 14.70
N VAL A 146 2.70 -0.89 14.43
CA VAL A 146 2.97 -1.55 13.15
C VAL A 146 2.21 -0.91 11.99
N LEU A 147 0.89 -0.72 12.11
CA LEU A 147 0.00 -0.23 11.03
C LEU A 147 -0.96 0.88 11.48
N VAL A 148 -1.61 0.72 12.63
CA VAL A 148 -2.60 1.70 13.13
C VAL A 148 -1.85 2.90 13.70
N PRO A 149 -2.01 4.13 13.16
CA PRO A 149 -1.29 5.30 13.63
C PRO A 149 -1.59 5.60 15.11
N HIS A 150 -0.57 6.01 15.87
CA HIS A 150 -0.74 6.58 17.21
C HIS A 150 -0.32 8.06 17.24
N ALA A 151 -0.62 8.75 18.34
CA ALA A 151 -0.29 10.16 18.57
C ALA A 151 1.17 10.50 18.21
N LEU A 152 1.36 11.69 17.62
CA LEU A 152 2.63 12.21 17.13
C LEU A 152 3.72 12.13 18.20
N LEU A 153 4.87 11.53 17.84
CA LEU A 153 6.06 11.58 18.69
C LEU A 153 6.60 13.03 18.77
N PRO A 154 7.09 13.48 19.94
CA PRO A 154 7.75 14.79 20.06
C PRO A 154 8.96 14.91 19.12
N GLY A 155 9.15 16.07 18.48
CA GLY A 155 10.25 16.29 17.51
C GLY A 155 9.95 15.86 16.08
N TRP A 156 8.66 15.74 15.74
CA TRP A 156 8.18 15.39 14.41
C TRP A 156 8.58 16.41 13.34
N ASP A 157 9.30 15.95 12.32
CA ASP A 157 9.50 16.69 11.08
C ASP A 157 8.60 16.13 9.97
N ALA A 158 7.74 16.99 9.44
CA ALA A 158 6.83 16.68 8.35
C ALA A 158 7.52 16.65 6.99
N ARG A 159 8.68 17.33 6.86
CA ARG A 159 9.39 17.51 5.59
C ARG A 159 10.41 16.39 5.42
N GLY A 160 10.24 15.61 4.36
CA GLY A 160 11.21 14.60 3.98
C GLY A 160 12.45 15.22 3.33
N PRO A 161 13.61 14.54 3.38
CA PRO A 161 14.82 14.97 2.68
C PRO A 161 14.68 14.92 1.15
N HIS A 162 13.69 14.20 0.61
CA HIS A 162 13.44 14.09 -0.82
C HIS A 162 12.28 14.99 -1.28
N SER A 163 12.38 15.48 -2.51
CA SER A 163 11.37 16.34 -3.11
C SER A 163 10.11 15.56 -3.50
N LEU A 164 8.96 16.26 -3.54
CA LEU A 164 7.72 15.70 -4.08
C LEU A 164 7.87 15.27 -5.54
N GLY A 165 8.67 16.00 -6.33
CA GLY A 165 8.95 15.66 -7.73
C GLY A 165 9.64 14.31 -7.89
N GLU A 166 10.63 13.99 -7.05
CA GLU A 166 11.29 12.68 -7.02
C GLU A 166 10.30 11.56 -6.66
N ALA A 167 9.46 11.78 -5.64
CA ALA A 167 8.44 10.83 -5.23
C ALA A 167 7.45 10.57 -6.38
N LEU A 168 6.91 11.62 -7.01
CA LEU A 168 6.00 11.51 -8.16
C LEU A 168 6.64 10.75 -9.33
N TRP A 169 7.90 11.05 -9.64
CA TRP A 169 8.62 10.40 -10.73
C TRP A 169 8.79 8.90 -10.49
N SER A 170 9.15 8.50 -9.27
CA SER A 170 9.27 7.07 -8.90
C SER A 170 7.95 6.32 -9.00
N GLU A 171 6.82 7.02 -8.79
CA GLU A 171 5.48 6.45 -8.77
C GLU A 171 4.75 6.49 -10.11
N ARG A 172 5.39 6.96 -11.18
CA ARG A 172 4.78 7.04 -12.53
C ARG A 172 4.10 5.74 -12.98
N ARG A 173 4.68 4.58 -12.65
CA ARG A 173 4.13 3.26 -12.99
C ARG A 173 2.87 2.96 -12.18
N THR A 174 2.84 3.40 -10.92
CA THR A 174 1.69 3.27 -10.02
C THR A 174 0.55 4.17 -10.42
N PHE A 175 0.85 5.40 -10.85
CA PHE A 175 -0.15 6.29 -11.41
C PHE A 175 -0.73 5.70 -12.69
N ALA A 176 0.11 5.16 -13.57
CA ALA A 176 -0.34 4.49 -14.79
C ALA A 176 -1.24 3.28 -14.46
N SER A 177 -0.85 2.40 -13.54
CA SER A 177 -1.66 1.22 -13.19
C SER A 177 -2.95 1.59 -12.45
N SER A 178 -2.91 2.57 -11.55
CA SER A 178 -4.11 3.06 -10.84
C SER A 178 -5.08 3.74 -11.81
N GLY A 179 -4.56 4.58 -12.71
CA GLY A 179 -5.34 5.24 -13.75
C GLY A 179 -5.97 4.26 -14.74
N LEU A 180 -5.21 3.23 -15.16
CA LEU A 180 -5.75 2.15 -15.98
C LEU A 180 -6.89 1.41 -15.29
N LEU A 181 -6.75 1.06 -14.00
CA LEU A 181 -7.80 0.40 -13.25
C LEU A 181 -9.05 1.27 -13.10
N LEU A 182 -8.89 2.57 -12.85
CA LEU A 182 -10.02 3.51 -12.83
C LEU A 182 -10.70 3.59 -14.20
N ALA A 183 -9.94 3.65 -15.29
CA ALA A 183 -10.49 3.66 -16.65
C ALA A 183 -11.27 2.37 -16.97
N LEU A 184 -10.76 1.21 -16.54
CA LEU A 184 -11.46 -0.08 -16.68
C LEU A 184 -12.77 -0.09 -15.90
N LEU A 185 -12.75 0.33 -14.62
CA LEU A 185 -13.97 0.41 -13.80
C LEU A 185 -14.98 1.39 -14.41
N TRP A 186 -14.53 2.52 -14.92
CA TRP A 186 -15.39 3.48 -15.61
C TRP A 186 -16.01 2.91 -16.89
N ALA A 187 -15.23 2.20 -17.70
CA ALA A 187 -15.72 1.52 -18.89
C ALA A 187 -16.75 0.43 -18.54
N CYS A 188 -16.53 -0.33 -17.47
CA CYS A 188 -17.49 -1.29 -16.93
C CYS A 188 -18.81 -0.62 -16.51
N GLU A 189 -18.75 0.56 -15.88
CA GLU A 189 -19.95 1.33 -15.54
C GLU A 189 -20.73 1.71 -16.81
N ARG A 190 -20.05 2.33 -17.78
CA ARG A 190 -20.66 2.80 -19.04
C ARG A 190 -21.30 1.67 -19.83
N TRP A 191 -20.61 0.54 -19.95
CA TRP A 191 -21.13 -0.64 -20.64
C TRP A 191 -22.42 -1.16 -19.96
N ARG A 192 -22.45 -1.20 -18.63
CA ARG A 192 -23.63 -1.68 -17.88
C ARG A 192 -24.79 -0.69 -17.94
N SER A 193 -24.53 0.61 -17.83
CA SER A 193 -25.56 1.65 -18.01
C SER A 193 -26.16 1.62 -19.41
N GLY A 194 -25.34 1.39 -20.44
CA GLY A 194 -25.82 1.25 -21.83
C GLY A 194 -26.72 0.03 -22.03
N ARG A 195 -26.41 -1.11 -21.38
CA ARG A 195 -27.28 -2.31 -21.43
C ARG A 195 -28.56 -2.17 -20.60
N ALA A 196 -28.57 -1.33 -19.58
CA ALA A 196 -29.77 -1.08 -18.78
C ALA A 196 -30.76 -0.12 -19.46
N ALA A 197 -30.29 0.64 -20.46
CA ALA A 197 -31.08 1.59 -21.24
C ALA A 197 -31.58 1.03 -22.58
N ALA A 198 -31.20 -0.21 -22.93
CA ALA A 198 -31.58 -0.91 -24.16
C ALA A 198 -32.50 -2.09 -23.83
#